data_AF-A0A1X2HQH4-F1
#
_entry.id   AF-A0A1X2HQH4-F1
#
_cell.length_a   1.000
_cell.length_b   1.000
_cell.length_c   1.000
_cell.angle_alpha   90.00
_cell.angle_beta   90.00
_cell.angle_gamma   90.00
#
_symmetry.space_group_name_H-M   'P 1'
#
loop_
_entity.id
_entity.type
_entity.pdbx_description
1 polymer ?
#
loop_
_entity_poly.entity_id
_entity_poly.type
_entity_poly.pdbx_seq_one_letter_code
_entity_poly.pdbx_strand_id
1 'polypeptide(L)'
;MHQKYTRVDEPVVFFYAYQPIYINGHRIFQKRPVALYWGVVISFFNLDYSFVYIPERNSYFHGSKRDASTFQRFDLEKYRLMRLPDFLGSGAESNTYLTVRPDRPSLQLVCKVKDTGFLRSRRKEMEILRKVRHPNVVRLIHYEEKQNKEYFITPL
;
A
#
# COMPACT_ATOMS: atom_id res chain seq x y z
N MET A 1 16.71 20.53 -5.42
CA MET A 1 15.92 19.29 -5.35
C MET A 1 14.55 19.63 -4.78
N HIS A 2 13.50 19.65 -5.59
CA HIS A 2 12.14 19.85 -5.09
C HIS A 2 11.52 18.49 -4.71
N GLN A 3 11.35 18.26 -3.40
CA GLN A 3 10.51 17.18 -2.90
C GLN A 3 9.06 17.47 -3.31
N LYS A 4 8.54 16.70 -4.27
CA LYS A 4 7.11 16.66 -4.57
C LYS A 4 6.43 15.91 -3.42
N TYR A 5 5.86 16.64 -2.47
CA TYR A 5 4.93 16.06 -1.52
C TYR A 5 3.68 15.63 -2.29
N THR A 6 3.41 14.33 -2.30
CA THR A 6 2.17 13.79 -2.87
C THR A 6 1.08 14.03 -1.84
N ARG A 7 0.05 14.81 -2.18
CA ARG A 7 -1.10 15.05 -1.31
C ARG A 7 -1.82 13.71 -1.09
N VAL A 8 -2.09 13.35 0.17
CA VAL A 8 -2.49 11.98 0.57
C VAL A 8 -4.00 11.87 0.87
N ASP A 9 -4.80 12.88 0.53
CA ASP A 9 -6.16 13.04 1.05
C ASP A 9 -7.26 12.28 0.29
N GLU A 10 -6.93 11.28 -0.55
CA GLU A 10 -7.89 10.75 -1.54
C GLU A 10 -8.26 9.27 -1.33
N PRO A 11 -9.56 8.93 -1.46
CA PRO A 11 -10.05 7.57 -1.23
C PRO A 11 -9.57 6.62 -2.33
N VAL A 12 -8.86 5.57 -1.94
CA VAL A 12 -8.55 4.43 -2.82
C VAL A 12 -9.82 3.59 -2.98
N VAL A 13 -10.32 3.47 -4.21
CA VAL A 13 -11.48 2.62 -4.51
C VAL A 13 -11.01 1.19 -4.72
N PHE A 14 -11.60 0.25 -3.98
CA PHE A 14 -11.36 -1.18 -4.19
C PHE A 14 -12.46 -1.80 -5.04
N PHE A 15 -12.05 -2.46 -6.11
CA PHE A 15 -12.94 -3.23 -6.96
C PHE A 15 -12.95 -4.71 -6.54
N TYR A 16 -14.14 -5.30 -6.43
CA TYR A 16 -14.33 -6.73 -6.17
C TYR A 16 -15.05 -7.39 -7.34
N ALA A 17 -14.38 -8.33 -7.99
CA ALA A 17 -14.93 -9.08 -9.11
C ALA A 17 -15.19 -10.54 -8.73
N TYR A 18 -16.38 -11.03 -9.11
CA TYR A 18 -16.73 -12.46 -9.03
C TYR A 18 -16.27 -13.25 -10.28
N GLN A 19 -16.04 -12.55 -11.39
CA GLN A 19 -15.46 -13.10 -12.61
C GLN A 19 -14.01 -12.63 -12.80
N PRO A 20 -13.18 -13.31 -13.62
CA PRO A 20 -11.86 -12.82 -13.95
C PRO A 20 -11.96 -11.46 -14.65
N ILE A 21 -11.24 -10.48 -14.12
CA ILE A 21 -11.11 -9.16 -14.70
C ILE A 21 -9.64 -8.89 -15.02
N TYR A 22 -9.41 -7.93 -15.90
CA TYR A 22 -8.08 -7.49 -16.28
C TYR A 22 -7.93 -6.04 -15.88
N ILE A 23 -6.83 -5.71 -15.23
CA ILE A 23 -6.48 -4.34 -14.87
C ILE A 23 -5.22 -4.00 -15.65
N ASN A 24 -5.33 -3.03 -16.56
CA ASN A 24 -4.30 -2.69 -17.55
C ASN A 24 -3.76 -3.93 -18.29
N GLY A 25 -4.66 -4.84 -18.70
CA GLY A 25 -4.29 -6.08 -19.40
C GLY A 25 -3.75 -7.20 -18.51
N HIS A 26 -3.52 -6.95 -17.21
CA HIS A 26 -3.10 -8.00 -16.27
C HIS A 26 -4.31 -8.67 -15.63
N ARG A 27 -4.39 -9.99 -15.77
CA ARG A 27 -5.46 -10.78 -15.15
C ARG A 27 -5.37 -10.70 -13.63
N ILE A 28 -6.45 -10.24 -13.01
CA ILE A 28 -6.63 -10.24 -11.56
C ILE A 28 -7.46 -11.47 -11.18
N PHE A 29 -6.97 -12.19 -10.17
CA PHE A 29 -7.68 -13.35 -9.63
C PHE A 29 -8.93 -12.94 -8.85
N GLN A 30 -9.99 -13.75 -8.98
CA GLN A 30 -11.29 -13.55 -8.33
C GLN A 30 -11.16 -13.31 -6.81
N LYS A 31 -12.08 -12.53 -6.25
CA LYS A 31 -12.17 -12.20 -4.81
C LYS A 31 -10.94 -11.49 -4.24
N ARG A 32 -10.09 -10.89 -5.08
CA ARG A 32 -9.00 -10.04 -4.63
C ARG A 32 -9.37 -8.57 -4.82
N PRO A 33 -9.32 -7.76 -3.75
CA PRO A 33 -9.45 -6.33 -3.92
C PRO A 33 -8.30 -5.80 -4.77
N VAL A 34 -8.60 -4.87 -5.66
CA VAL A 34 -7.60 -4.12 -6.43
C VAL A 34 -7.87 -2.63 -6.26
N ALA A 35 -6.81 -1.88 -5.98
CA ALA A 35 -6.88 -0.43 -5.93
C ALA A 35 -7.08 0.14 -7.34
N LEU A 36 -8.12 0.94 -7.52
CA LEU A 36 -8.35 1.74 -8.71
C LEU A 36 -7.71 3.11 -8.54
N TYR A 37 -7.06 3.60 -9.59
CA TYR A 37 -6.43 4.91 -9.68
C TYR A 37 -6.79 5.55 -11.00
N TRP A 38 -6.64 6.87 -11.09
CA TRP A 38 -7.04 7.63 -12.27
C TRP A 38 -6.42 7.06 -13.56
N GLY A 39 -7.28 6.77 -14.54
CA GLY A 39 -6.87 6.28 -15.86
C GLY A 39 -6.59 4.78 -15.94
N VAL A 40 -6.91 4.00 -14.90
CA VAL A 40 -6.79 2.54 -14.97
C VAL A 40 -7.82 1.95 -15.95
N VAL A 41 -7.40 1.01 -16.79
CA VAL A 41 -8.28 0.28 -17.72
C VAL A 41 -8.74 -1.00 -17.04
N ILE A 42 -10.05 -1.15 -16.90
CA ILE A 42 -10.70 -2.35 -16.37
C ILE A 42 -11.32 -3.08 -17.55
N SER A 43 -10.88 -4.31 -17.80
CA SER A 43 -11.43 -5.14 -18.88
C SER A 43 -12.08 -6.41 -18.37
N PHE A 44 -13.15 -6.83 -19.03
CA PHE A 44 -13.96 -8.02 -18.73
C PHE A 44 -13.91 -8.99 -19.91
N PHE A 45 -14.34 -10.25 -19.69
CA PHE A 45 -14.52 -11.26 -20.73
C PHE A 45 -13.32 -11.39 -21.68
N ASN A 46 -12.14 -11.76 -21.17
CA ASN A 46 -10.92 -11.90 -21.98
C ASN A 46 -10.55 -10.66 -22.82
N LEU A 47 -10.85 -9.45 -22.33
CA LEU A 47 -10.54 -8.15 -22.93
C LEU A 47 -11.57 -7.63 -23.94
N ASP A 48 -12.70 -8.31 -24.16
CA ASP A 48 -13.75 -7.90 -25.11
C ASP A 48 -14.40 -6.55 -24.76
N TYR A 49 -14.47 -6.23 -23.46
CA TYR A 49 -15.04 -4.98 -22.96
C TYR A 49 -14.02 -4.29 -22.07
N SER A 50 -13.72 -3.02 -22.34
CA SER A 50 -12.76 -2.22 -21.58
C SER A 50 -13.35 -0.87 -21.19
N PHE A 51 -13.19 -0.53 -19.90
CA PHE A 51 -13.66 0.71 -19.31
C PHE A 51 -12.47 1.45 -18.71
N VAL A 52 -12.44 2.77 -18.85
CA VAL A 52 -11.45 3.60 -18.17
C VAL A 52 -12.07 4.14 -16.90
N TYR A 53 -11.42 3.88 -15.76
CA TYR A 53 -11.85 4.46 -14.49
C TYR A 53 -11.41 5.92 -14.41
N ILE A 54 -12.40 6.81 -14.36
CA ILE A 54 -12.22 8.25 -14.19
C ILE A 54 -12.95 8.62 -12.89
N PRO A 55 -12.25 8.85 -11.77
CA PRO A 55 -12.88 9.33 -10.55
C PRO A 55 -13.54 10.70 -10.76
N GLU A 56 -14.70 10.93 -10.13
CA GLU A 56 -15.34 12.25 -10.11
C GLU A 56 -14.43 13.29 -9.41
N ARG A 57 -14.49 14.53 -9.92
CA ARG A 57 -13.54 15.64 -9.70
C ARG A 57 -13.00 15.79 -8.27
N ASN A 58 -11.74 16.26 -8.22
CA ASN A 58 -10.86 16.57 -7.06
C ASN A 58 -9.93 15.47 -6.58
N SER A 59 -9.87 14.30 -7.23
CA SER A 59 -8.82 13.33 -6.93
C SER A 59 -7.55 13.57 -7.77
N TYR A 60 -6.64 14.41 -7.28
CA TYR A 60 -5.29 14.67 -7.77
C TYR A 60 -4.34 13.46 -7.63
N PHE A 61 -4.70 12.32 -8.20
CA PHE A 61 -3.68 11.41 -8.70
C PHE A 61 -3.12 11.98 -10.02
N HIS A 62 -2.28 13.00 -9.93
CA HIS A 62 -1.29 13.32 -10.99
C HIS A 62 -0.18 12.25 -10.97
N GLY A 63 -0.57 11.00 -11.19
CA GLY A 63 0.32 9.85 -11.28
C GLY A 63 0.33 9.37 -12.71
N SER A 64 1.32 9.83 -13.48
CA SER A 64 1.77 9.26 -14.76
C SER A 64 1.43 7.78 -14.89
N LYS A 65 0.58 7.36 -15.85
CA LYS A 65 0.29 5.97 -16.28
C LYS A 65 1.04 4.92 -15.44
N ARG A 66 0.62 4.71 -14.18
CA ARG A 66 1.38 3.83 -13.29
C ARG A 66 1.01 2.40 -13.67
N ASP A 67 2.00 1.56 -13.85
CA ASP A 67 1.80 0.17 -14.22
C ASP A 67 1.14 -0.57 -13.04
N ALA A 68 0.12 -1.39 -13.32
CA ALA A 68 -0.58 -2.18 -12.31
C ALA A 68 0.38 -3.13 -11.56
N SER A 69 1.54 -3.44 -12.15
CA SER A 69 2.65 -4.17 -11.54
C SER A 69 3.27 -3.49 -10.31
N THR A 70 3.06 -2.18 -10.10
CA THR A 70 3.59 -1.44 -8.94
C THR A 70 2.81 -1.67 -7.64
N PHE A 71 1.61 -2.25 -7.71
CA PHE A 71 0.85 -2.63 -6.52
C PHE A 71 1.39 -3.95 -5.98
N GLN A 72 2.29 -3.87 -5.01
CA GLN A 72 2.76 -5.04 -4.29
C GLN A 72 1.86 -5.32 -3.09
N ARG A 73 1.52 -6.59 -2.88
CA ARG A 73 0.79 -7.01 -1.68
C ARG A 73 1.79 -7.30 -0.58
N PHE A 74 1.60 -6.66 0.57
CA PHE A 74 2.27 -7.08 1.80
C PHE A 74 1.30 -8.01 2.54
N ASP A 75 1.45 -9.30 2.26
CA ASP A 75 0.73 -10.35 3.00
C ASP A 75 1.41 -10.57 4.34
N LEU A 76 1.05 -9.73 5.31
CA LEU A 76 1.38 -9.88 6.72
C LEU A 76 0.28 -10.71 7.40
N GLU A 77 0.65 -11.58 8.35
CA GLU A 77 -0.22 -12.59 8.97
C GLU A 77 -1.50 -11.97 9.54
N LYS A 78 -1.38 -10.80 10.18
CA LYS A 78 -2.49 -10.13 10.86
C LYS A 78 -3.05 -8.94 10.07
N TYR A 79 -2.29 -8.43 9.10
CA TYR A 79 -2.64 -7.25 8.33
C TYR A 79 -2.48 -7.53 6.83
N ARG A 80 -3.61 -7.73 6.15
CA ARG A 80 -3.61 -7.73 4.69
C ARG A 80 -3.44 -6.29 4.24
N LEU A 81 -2.22 -5.91 3.85
CA LEU A 81 -1.92 -4.56 3.38
C LEU A 81 -1.65 -4.58 1.88
N MET A 82 -2.18 -3.57 1.21
CA MET A 82 -1.83 -3.28 -0.17
C MET A 82 -0.89 -2.09 -0.19
N ARG A 83 0.28 -2.27 -0.81
CA ARG A 83 1.19 -1.18 -1.11
C ARG A 83 0.57 -0.32 -2.20
N LEU A 84 0.43 0.96 -1.91
CA LEU A 84 0.13 1.95 -2.92
C LEU A 84 1.43 2.32 -3.66
N PRO A 85 1.34 2.71 -4.94
CA PRO A 85 2.51 3.08 -5.72
C PRO A 85 3.24 4.31 -5.16
N ASP A 86 2.63 5.05 -4.24
CA ASP A 86 3.24 6.17 -3.55
C ASP A 86 4.35 5.70 -2.60
N PHE A 87 5.58 5.93 -3.06
CA PHE A 87 6.77 5.85 -2.23
C PHE A 87 6.86 7.12 -1.38
N LEU A 88 6.82 6.96 -0.06
CA LEU A 88 6.87 8.09 0.86
C LEU A 88 8.30 8.56 1.12
N GLY A 89 9.28 7.66 1.04
CA GLY A 89 10.69 8.02 1.15
C GLY A 89 11.60 6.87 1.52
N SER A 90 12.90 7.09 1.30
CA SER A 90 13.98 6.21 1.75
C SER A 90 14.67 6.86 2.95
N GLY A 91 14.85 6.09 4.02
CA GLY A 91 15.73 6.43 5.12
C GLY A 91 17.02 5.61 5.05
N ALA A 92 18.02 5.98 5.84
CA ALA A 92 19.32 5.33 5.87
C ALA A 92 19.26 3.80 6.03
N GLU A 93 18.21 3.28 6.67
CA GLU A 93 18.08 1.86 6.98
C GLU A 93 16.76 1.24 6.51
N SER A 94 15.94 1.96 5.72
CA SER A 94 14.59 1.48 5.43
C SER A 94 13.91 2.22 4.30
N ASN A 95 13.03 1.53 3.59
CA ASN A 95 12.11 2.13 2.63
C ASN A 95 10.72 2.28 3.25
N THR A 96 10.06 3.40 2.98
CA THR A 96 8.75 3.74 3.54
C THR A 96 7.70 3.83 2.45
N TYR A 97 6.60 3.11 2.62
CA TYR A 97 5.54 2.99 1.64
C TYR A 97 4.20 3.39 2.24
N LEU A 98 3.38 4.03 1.42
CA LEU A 98 1.97 4.22 1.75
C LEU A 98 1.24 2.89 1.53
N THR A 99 0.42 2.51 2.50
CA THR A 99 -0.34 1.27 2.46
C THR A 99 -1.75 1.48 2.93
N VAL A 100 -2.63 0.59 2.50
CA VAL A 100 -4.04 0.60 2.90
C VAL A 100 -4.48 -0.80 3.22
N ARG A 101 -5.47 -0.89 4.12
CA ARG A 101 -6.20 -2.12 4.37
C ARG A 101 -7.32 -2.26 3.33
N PRO A 102 -7.35 -3.33 2.52
CA PRO A 102 -8.41 -3.48 1.52
C PRO A 102 -9.82 -3.57 2.10
N ASP A 103 -9.96 -4.07 3.34
CA ASP A 103 -11.23 -4.10 4.06
C ASP A 103 -11.61 -2.75 4.70
N ARG A 104 -10.68 -1.79 4.73
CA ARG A 104 -10.86 -0.42 5.25
C ARG A 104 -10.06 0.58 4.43
N PRO A 105 -10.45 0.87 3.17
CA PRO A 105 -9.72 1.74 2.25
C PRO A 105 -9.41 3.14 2.79
N SER A 106 -10.30 3.68 3.62
CA SER A 106 -10.11 4.98 4.24
C SER A 106 -9.02 5.00 5.31
N LEU A 107 -8.61 3.83 5.81
CA LEU A 107 -7.53 3.72 6.77
C LEU A 107 -6.19 3.58 6.05
N GLN A 108 -5.56 4.72 5.83
CA GLN A 108 -4.19 4.79 5.35
C GLN A 108 -3.21 4.51 6.49
N LEU A 109 -2.17 3.75 6.15
CA LEU A 109 -1.13 3.29 7.05
C LEU A 109 0.21 3.44 6.36
N VAL A 110 1.26 3.57 7.17
CA VAL A 110 2.63 3.57 6.68
C VAL A 110 3.25 2.21 6.93
N CYS A 111 3.85 1.64 5.90
CA CYS A 111 4.65 0.43 6.00
C CYS A 111 6.12 0.76 5.76
N LYS A 112 6.92 0.69 6.82
CA LYS A 112 8.37 0.83 6.76
C LYS A 112 8.98 -0.56 6.66
N VAL A 113 9.76 -0.79 5.61
CA VAL A 113 10.41 -2.06 5.30
C VAL A 113 11.91 -1.91 5.46
N LYS A 114 12.50 -2.80 6.24
CA LYS A 114 13.92 -2.80 6.58
C LYS A 114 14.52 -4.19 6.32
N ASP A 115 15.73 -4.26 5.81
CA ASP A 115 16.43 -5.54 5.66
C ASP A 115 16.97 -5.99 7.04
N THR A 116 16.84 -7.28 7.36
CA THR A 116 17.24 -7.87 8.66
C THR A 116 18.77 -7.98 8.84
N GLY A 117 19.56 -7.54 7.86
CA GLY A 117 21.02 -7.75 7.80
C GLY A 117 21.86 -7.05 8.87
N PHE A 118 21.28 -6.19 9.72
CA PHE A 118 22.02 -5.43 10.73
C PHE A 118 21.52 -5.70 12.16
N LEU A 119 22.29 -6.48 12.92
CA LEU A 119 22.33 -6.56 14.39
C LEU A 119 21.21 -7.30 15.16
N ARG A 120 21.64 -8.38 15.80
CA ARG A 120 20.99 -9.10 16.90
C ARG A 120 20.92 -8.23 18.17
N SER A 121 19.93 -7.34 18.30
CA SER A 121 19.40 -6.88 19.62
C SER A 121 18.09 -6.07 19.53
N ARG A 122 17.28 -6.21 18.46
CA ARG A 122 16.09 -5.36 18.26
C ARG A 122 14.86 -5.75 19.08
N ARG A 123 14.86 -6.90 19.76
CA ARG A 123 13.70 -7.34 20.57
C ARG A 123 13.32 -6.31 21.64
N LYS A 124 14.30 -5.69 22.30
CA LYS A 124 14.06 -4.65 23.31
C LYS A 124 13.47 -3.38 22.70
N GLU A 125 14.01 -2.92 21.58
CA GLU A 125 13.48 -1.76 20.85
C GLU A 125 12.03 -2.00 20.41
N MET A 126 11.76 -3.17 19.84
CA MET A 126 10.41 -3.57 19.45
C MET A 126 9.44 -3.64 20.64
N GLU A 127 9.92 -4.16 21.77
CA GLU A 127 9.13 -4.22 23.00
C GLU A 127 8.77 -2.82 23.51
N ILE A 128 9.72 -1.88 23.46
CA ILE A 128 9.48 -0.48 23.82
C ILE A 128 8.47 0.14 22.86
N LEU A 129 8.69 0.06 21.54
CA LEU A 129 7.81 0.65 20.53
C LEU A 129 6.37 0.12 20.60
N ARG A 130 6.18 -1.15 21.01
CA ARG A 130 4.85 -1.74 21.23
C ARG A 130 4.13 -1.20 22.47
N LYS A 131 4.89 -0.78 23.49
CA LYS A 131 4.36 -0.29 24.77
C LYS A 131 4.09 1.21 24.77
N VAL A 132 4.78 1.98 23.92
CA VAL A 132 4.58 3.43 23.84
C VAL A 132 3.16 3.75 23.36
N ARG A 133 2.40 4.44 24.20
CA ARG A 133 1.07 4.99 23.89
C ARG A 133 1.04 6.45 24.34
N HIS A 134 1.46 7.34 23.46
CA HIS A 134 1.47 8.77 23.70
C HIS A 134 0.91 9.50 22.47
N PRO A 135 0.03 10.51 22.61
CA PRO A 135 -0.59 11.18 21.47
C PRO A 135 0.42 11.82 20.51
N ASN A 136 1.56 12.26 21.04
CA ASN A 136 2.62 12.92 20.25
C ASN A 136 3.74 11.97 19.78
N VAL A 137 3.57 10.65 19.94
CA VAL A 137 4.55 9.66 19.47
C VAL A 137 3.86 8.70 18.51
N VAL A 138 4.42 8.55 17.30
CA VAL A 138 3.88 7.64 16.30
C VAL A 138 3.89 6.21 16.86
N ARG A 139 2.71 5.62 16.98
CA ARG A 139 2.55 4.29 17.56
C ARG A 139 2.84 3.21 16.53
N LEU A 140 3.53 2.15 16.96
CA LEU A 140 3.59 0.90 16.20
C LEU A 140 2.27 0.15 16.29
N ILE A 141 1.59 -0.04 15.16
CA ILE A 141 0.35 -0.82 15.05
C ILE A 141 0.67 -2.31 14.95
N HIS A 142 1.66 -2.65 14.12
CA HIS A 142 2.04 -4.03 13.86
C HIS A 142 3.51 -4.14 13.47
N TYR A 143 4.08 -5.29 13.79
CA TYR A 143 5.43 -5.68 13.38
C TYR A 143 5.40 -7.14 12.97
N GLU A 144 6.05 -7.43 11.85
CA GLU A 144 6.29 -8.77 11.36
C GLU A 144 7.67 -8.86 10.73
N GLU A 145 8.32 -10.01 10.89
CA GLU A 145 9.57 -10.33 10.23
C GLU A 145 9.31 -11.48 9.25
N LYS A 146 9.60 -11.25 7.98
CA LYS A 146 9.32 -12.21 6.91
C LYS A 146 10.32 -12.07 5.77
N GLN A 147 10.84 -13.20 5.29
CA GLN A 147 11.75 -13.24 4.13
C GLN A 147 12.94 -12.28 4.26
N ASN A 148 13.61 -12.28 5.41
CA ASN A 148 14.78 -11.42 5.67
C ASN A 148 14.47 -9.91 5.64
N LYS A 149 13.20 -9.55 5.87
CA LYS A 149 12.72 -8.18 5.96
C LYS A 149 11.86 -8.00 7.20
N GLU A 150 11.99 -6.84 7.82
CA GLU A 150 11.15 -6.38 8.91
C GLU A 150 10.14 -5.37 8.37
N TYR A 151 8.89 -5.54 8.77
CA TYR A 151 7.77 -4.71 8.37
C TYR A 151 7.22 -4.00 9.60
N PHE A 152 7.26 -2.68 9.60
CA PHE A 152 6.75 -1.83 10.67
C PHE A 152 5.53 -1.08 10.15
N ILE A 153 4.39 -1.29 10.79
CA ILE A 153 3.14 -0.66 10.42
C ILE A 153 2.80 0.42 11.43
N THR A 154 2.63 1.65 10.96
CA THR A 154 2.26 2.81 11.78
C THR A 154 1.07 3.55 11.17
N PRO A 155 0.37 4.41 11.93
CA PRO A 155 -0.50 5.41 11.35
C PRO A 155 0.29 6.26 10.33
N LEU A 156 -0.43 6.81 9.35
CA LEU A 156 0.07 7.91 8.53
C LEU A 156 0.21 9.19 9.36
#